data_AF-A0A8J7A7W3-F1
#
_entry.id   AF-A0A8J7A7W3-F1
#
_cell.length_a   1.000
_cell.length_b   1.000
_cell.length_c   1.000
_cell.angle_alpha   90.00
_cell.angle_beta   90.00
_cell.angle_gamma   90.00
#
_symmetry.space_group_name_H-M   'P 1'
#
loop_
_entity.id
_entity.type
_entity.pdbx_description
1 polymer ?
#
loop_
_entity_poly.entity_id
_entity_poly.type
_entity_poly.pdbx_seq_one_letter_code
_entity_poly.pdbx_strand_id
1 'polypeptide(L)'
;MFWRQGLALLLGILLWCVAHPALAVNWTHPLSFSNAELSRRDFSGQSLQAAEFSNANMEFANFTNADLRGAVLSASVMTQANLHGADLTNAMVDQVNLTRVDLSDAVLKETLLLRAIFNDVNIDGADFTDAILDKAQIKELCTKASGVNSKTGVQTRDSLGC
;
A
#
# COMPACT_ATOMS: atom_id res chain seq x y z
N MET A 1 -49.58 45.22 1.49
CA MET A 1 -49.71 43.76 1.35
C MET A 1 -48.57 43.11 0.55
N PHE A 2 -47.79 43.85 -0.24
CA PHE A 2 -46.76 43.31 -1.15
C PHE A 2 -45.39 42.95 -0.52
N TRP A 3 -45.02 43.50 0.64
CA TRP A 3 -43.71 43.22 1.28
C TRP A 3 -43.59 41.80 1.84
N ARG A 4 -44.70 41.21 2.32
CA ARG A 4 -44.70 39.86 2.93
C ARG A 4 -44.41 38.76 1.91
N GLN A 5 -44.78 38.95 0.64
CA GLN A 5 -44.51 37.98 -0.43
C GLN A 5 -43.06 38.06 -0.95
N GLY A 6 -42.49 39.28 -1.00
CA GLY A 6 -41.07 39.45 -1.34
C GLY A 6 -40.12 38.82 -0.31
N LEU A 7 -40.45 38.93 0.97
CA LEU A 7 -39.67 38.31 2.05
C LEU A 7 -39.75 36.77 2.02
N ALA A 8 -40.91 36.22 1.69
CA ALA A 8 -41.13 34.77 1.59
C ALA A 8 -40.38 34.15 0.40
N LEU A 9 -40.34 34.84 -0.74
CA LEU A 9 -39.57 34.41 -1.91
C LEU A 9 -38.06 34.45 -1.64
N LEU A 10 -37.55 35.50 -0.98
CA LEU A 10 -36.15 35.60 -0.58
C LEU A 10 -35.75 34.50 0.41
N LEU A 11 -36.60 34.22 1.41
CA LEU A 11 -36.39 33.11 2.35
C LEU A 11 -36.41 31.74 1.67
N GLY A 12 -37.32 31.54 0.70
CA GLY A 12 -37.37 30.30 -0.09
C GLY A 12 -36.13 30.07 -0.95
N ILE A 13 -35.61 31.12 -1.59
CA ILE A 13 -34.38 31.07 -2.38
C ILE A 13 -33.15 30.85 -1.48
N LEU A 14 -33.08 31.53 -0.33
CA LEU A 14 -32.04 31.31 0.67
C LEU A 14 -32.04 29.86 1.17
N LEU A 15 -33.21 29.33 1.55
CA LEU A 15 -33.36 27.93 1.98
C LEU A 15 -32.97 26.94 0.88
N TRP A 16 -33.24 27.26 -0.39
CA TRP A 16 -32.83 26.41 -1.51
C TRP A 16 -31.31 26.44 -1.73
N CYS A 17 -30.64 27.57 -1.55
CA CYS A 17 -29.17 27.66 -1.64
C CYS A 17 -28.44 26.91 -0.51
N VAL A 18 -29.00 26.84 0.71
CA VAL A 18 -28.35 26.13 1.84
C VAL A 18 -28.65 24.63 1.86
N ALA A 19 -29.75 24.19 1.23
CA ALA A 19 -30.21 22.81 1.28
C ALA A 19 -29.63 21.88 0.18
N HIS A 20 -28.71 22.36 -0.64
CA HIS A 20 -27.90 21.47 -1.47
C HIS A 20 -26.68 21.07 -0.63
N PRO A 21 -26.61 19.85 -0.07
CA PRO A 21 -25.32 19.33 0.32
C PRO A 21 -24.47 19.37 -0.95
N ALA A 22 -23.46 20.23 -0.99
CA ALA A 22 -22.39 20.07 -1.95
C ALA A 22 -21.91 18.64 -1.73
N LEU A 23 -22.21 17.75 -2.69
CA LEU A 23 -21.53 16.47 -2.76
C LEU A 23 -20.08 16.84 -3.02
N ALA A 24 -19.33 17.05 -1.94
CA ALA A 24 -17.90 17.08 -1.97
C ALA A 24 -17.52 15.66 -2.37
N VAL A 25 -17.41 15.44 -3.68
CA VAL A 25 -16.63 14.34 -4.21
C VAL A 25 -15.25 14.55 -3.60
N ASN A 26 -14.95 13.76 -2.58
CA ASN A 26 -13.72 13.87 -1.85
C ASN A 26 -12.62 13.34 -2.78
N TRP A 27 -12.01 14.24 -3.54
CA TRP A 27 -10.78 13.96 -4.26
C TRP A 27 -9.66 13.83 -3.23
N THR A 28 -9.65 12.71 -2.48
CA THR A 28 -8.46 12.34 -1.73
C THR A 28 -7.45 11.90 -2.76
N HIS A 29 -6.55 12.80 -3.13
CA HIS A 29 -5.31 12.39 -3.77
C HIS A 29 -4.69 11.29 -2.90
N PRO A 30 -4.16 10.22 -3.50
CA PRO A 30 -3.46 9.21 -2.72
C PRO A 30 -2.36 9.88 -1.88
N LEU A 31 -2.17 9.41 -0.65
CA LEU A 31 -1.10 9.92 0.22
C LEU A 31 0.23 9.77 -0.53
N SER A 32 0.95 10.87 -0.76
CA SER A 32 2.25 10.85 -1.45
C SER A 32 3.37 11.26 -0.50
N PHE A 33 4.40 10.42 -0.44
CA PHE A 33 5.60 10.56 0.38
C PHE A 33 6.84 10.72 -0.51
N SER A 34 6.71 11.46 -1.61
CA SER A 34 7.80 11.70 -2.55
C SER A 34 9.00 12.39 -1.88
N ASN A 35 10.20 11.80 -1.99
CA ASN A 35 11.45 12.26 -1.36
C ASN A 35 11.38 12.38 0.17
N ALA A 36 10.50 11.62 0.81
CA ALA A 36 10.31 11.71 2.26
C ALA A 36 11.38 10.93 3.03
N GLU A 37 11.83 11.51 4.15
CA GLU A 37 12.63 10.82 5.17
C GLU A 37 11.68 10.20 6.21
N LEU A 38 11.47 8.89 6.08
CA LEU A 38 10.53 8.09 6.88
C LEU A 38 11.24 6.99 7.67
N SER A 39 12.57 7.06 7.82
CA SER A 39 13.31 6.04 8.57
C SER A 39 12.77 5.92 10.00
N ARG A 40 12.59 4.67 10.47
CA ARG A 40 12.06 4.34 11.82
C ARG A 40 10.64 4.84 12.11
N ARG A 41 9.88 5.30 11.12
CA ARG A 41 8.48 5.70 11.32
C ARG A 41 7.59 4.48 11.52
N ASP A 42 6.53 4.67 12.30
CA ASP A 42 5.54 3.63 12.56
C ASP A 42 4.27 3.87 11.74
N PHE A 43 4.02 2.95 10.83
CA PHE A 43 2.86 2.82 9.96
C PHE A 43 2.06 1.56 10.25
N SER A 44 2.33 0.87 11.38
CA SER A 44 1.65 -0.39 11.69
C SER A 44 0.13 -0.24 11.72
N GLY A 45 -0.57 -1.18 11.08
CA GLY A 45 -2.03 -1.20 10.98
C GLY A 45 -2.68 -0.06 10.21
N GLN A 46 -1.91 0.85 9.59
CA GLN A 46 -2.47 2.01 8.89
C GLN A 46 -3.06 1.63 7.52
N SER A 47 -4.07 2.38 7.10
CA SER A 47 -4.60 2.33 5.73
C SER A 47 -3.80 3.25 4.83
N LEU A 48 -2.96 2.66 4.00
CA LEU A 48 -2.07 3.30 3.03
C LEU A 48 -2.42 2.84 1.59
N GLN A 49 -3.69 2.54 1.34
CA GLN A 49 -4.18 2.13 0.03
C GLN A 49 -3.84 3.19 -1.02
N ALA A 50 -3.30 2.74 -2.15
CA ALA A 50 -2.84 3.57 -3.26
C ALA A 50 -1.78 4.63 -2.89
N ALA A 51 -1.21 4.59 -1.68
CA ALA A 51 -0.19 5.56 -1.27
C ALA A 51 1.06 5.44 -2.15
N GLU A 52 1.72 6.58 -2.38
CA GLU A 52 2.91 6.69 -3.19
C GLU A 52 4.14 6.93 -2.31
N PHE A 53 5.17 6.10 -2.48
CA PHE A 53 6.49 6.20 -1.86
C PHE A 53 7.55 6.26 -2.97
N SER A 54 7.74 7.45 -3.53
CA SER A 54 8.68 7.69 -4.62
C SER A 54 9.96 8.34 -4.07
N ASN A 55 11.14 7.74 -4.30
CA ASN A 55 12.42 8.20 -3.75
C ASN A 55 12.42 8.39 -2.23
N ALA A 56 11.64 7.59 -1.50
CA ALA A 56 11.51 7.71 -0.05
C ALA A 56 12.55 6.85 0.67
N ASN A 57 13.06 7.36 1.79
CA ASN A 57 13.88 6.61 2.72
C ASN A 57 12.98 6.05 3.83
N MET A 58 12.75 4.74 3.83
CA MET A 58 11.94 4.01 4.80
C MET A 58 12.76 2.96 5.57
N GLU A 59 14.07 3.16 5.70
CA GLU A 59 14.92 2.26 6.47
C GLU A 59 14.40 2.08 7.90
N PHE A 60 14.31 0.84 8.37
CA PHE A 60 13.78 0.49 9.70
C PHE A 60 12.33 0.93 9.97
N ALA A 61 11.56 1.35 8.96
CA ALA A 61 10.15 1.70 9.15
C ALA A 61 9.31 0.46 9.50
N ASN A 62 8.26 0.66 10.28
CA ASN A 62 7.34 -0.39 10.68
C ASN A 62 6.02 -0.28 9.90
N PHE A 63 5.72 -1.26 9.06
CA PHE A 63 4.48 -1.42 8.31
C PHE A 63 3.75 -2.70 8.71
N THR A 64 4.02 -3.26 9.90
CA THR A 64 3.34 -4.48 10.36
C THR A 64 1.83 -4.35 10.23
N ASN A 65 1.20 -5.29 9.54
CA ASN A 65 -0.24 -5.31 9.26
C ASN A 65 -0.81 -4.06 8.58
N ALA A 66 0.01 -3.24 7.92
CA ALA A 66 -0.47 -2.11 7.14
C ALA A 66 -1.21 -2.58 5.88
N ASP A 67 -2.22 -1.82 5.47
CA ASP A 67 -2.94 -2.00 4.21
C ASP A 67 -2.30 -1.12 3.13
N LEU A 68 -1.44 -1.73 2.31
CA LEU A 68 -0.70 -1.12 1.21
C LEU A 68 -1.28 -1.53 -0.15
N ARG A 69 -2.56 -1.91 -0.21
CA ARG A 69 -3.17 -2.38 -1.45
C ARG A 69 -3.13 -1.29 -2.52
N GLY A 70 -2.63 -1.64 -3.70
CA GLY A 70 -2.45 -0.70 -4.80
C GLY A 70 -1.36 0.37 -4.57
N ALA A 71 -0.59 0.29 -3.49
CA ALA A 71 0.47 1.27 -3.22
C ALA A 71 1.53 1.26 -4.32
N VAL A 72 2.15 2.41 -4.56
CA VAL A 72 3.24 2.59 -5.52
C VAL A 72 4.50 2.91 -4.76
N LEU A 73 5.46 1.99 -4.76
CA LEU A 73 6.79 2.18 -4.20
C LEU A 73 7.79 2.21 -5.34
N SER A 74 8.46 3.34 -5.55
CA SER A 74 9.41 3.52 -6.65
C SER A 74 10.72 4.14 -6.16
N ALA A 75 11.85 3.60 -6.62
CA ALA A 75 13.18 4.14 -6.36
C ALA A 75 13.47 4.42 -4.87
N SER A 76 12.90 3.60 -3.98
CA SER A 76 12.92 3.82 -2.53
C SER A 76 13.82 2.81 -1.80
N VAL A 77 14.20 3.16 -0.58
CA VAL A 77 15.02 2.28 0.28
C VAL A 77 14.20 1.84 1.48
N MET A 78 14.08 0.53 1.68
CA MET A 78 13.34 -0.07 2.80
C MET A 78 14.22 -1.00 3.63
N THR A 79 15.55 -0.83 3.59
CA THR A 79 16.50 -1.72 4.28
C THR A 79 16.07 -1.94 5.74
N GLN A 80 15.91 -3.21 6.15
CA GLN A 80 15.49 -3.60 7.50
C GLN A 80 14.11 -3.06 7.96
N ALA A 81 13.24 -2.67 7.04
CA ALA A 81 11.84 -2.38 7.36
C ALA A 81 11.08 -3.66 7.73
N ASN A 82 10.02 -3.49 8.52
CA ASN A 82 9.13 -4.58 8.92
C ASN A 82 7.79 -4.46 8.17
N LEU A 83 7.50 -5.39 7.26
CA LEU A 83 6.23 -5.53 6.55
C LEU A 83 5.48 -6.81 6.95
N HIS A 84 5.75 -7.35 8.15
CA HIS A 84 5.10 -8.55 8.64
C HIS A 84 3.58 -8.43 8.56
N GLY A 85 2.94 -9.36 7.86
CA GLY A 85 1.49 -9.37 7.67
C GLY A 85 0.94 -8.18 6.86
N ALA A 86 1.75 -7.35 6.21
CA ALA A 86 1.24 -6.27 5.37
C ALA A 86 0.48 -6.81 4.14
N ASP A 87 -0.51 -6.07 3.67
CA ASP A 87 -1.23 -6.39 2.43
C ASP A 87 -0.77 -5.47 1.31
N LEU A 88 0.02 -6.00 0.37
CA LEU A 88 0.52 -5.34 -0.83
C LEU A 88 -0.23 -5.79 -2.10
N THR A 89 -1.45 -6.33 -1.96
CA THR A 89 -2.22 -6.80 -3.11
C THR A 89 -2.36 -5.69 -4.15
N ASN A 90 -2.09 -5.98 -5.43
CA ASN A 90 -2.09 -5.02 -6.54
C ASN A 90 -1.07 -3.85 -6.42
N ALA A 91 -0.11 -3.91 -5.50
CA ALA A 91 0.91 -2.87 -5.39
C ALA A 91 1.93 -2.93 -6.55
N MET A 92 2.59 -1.81 -6.80
CA MET A 92 3.76 -1.71 -7.68
C MET A 92 4.99 -1.39 -6.86
N VAL A 93 6.01 -2.24 -6.95
CA VAL A 93 7.29 -2.13 -6.28
C VAL A 93 8.38 -2.12 -7.34
N ASP A 94 8.84 -0.93 -7.72
CA ASP A 94 9.81 -0.74 -8.79
C ASP A 94 11.12 -0.13 -8.29
N GLN A 95 12.26 -0.80 -8.53
CA GLN A 95 13.58 -0.33 -8.10
C GLN A 95 13.67 -0.05 -6.59
N VAL A 96 13.03 -0.89 -5.77
CA VAL A 96 13.05 -0.76 -4.31
C VAL A 96 14.10 -1.70 -3.70
N ASN A 97 14.88 -1.17 -2.75
CA ASN A 97 15.80 -2.00 -1.97
C ASN A 97 15.07 -2.62 -0.77
N LEU A 98 14.77 -3.92 -0.85
CA LEU A 98 14.14 -4.73 0.21
C LEU A 98 15.16 -5.57 0.99
N THR A 99 16.43 -5.15 1.03
CA THR A 99 17.47 -5.88 1.75
C THR A 99 17.13 -6.02 3.22
N ARG A 100 17.16 -7.26 3.75
CA ARG A 100 16.82 -7.60 5.15
C ARG A 100 15.42 -7.15 5.60
N VAL A 101 14.50 -6.93 4.66
CA VAL A 101 13.11 -6.65 5.00
C VAL A 101 12.43 -7.91 5.54
N ASP A 102 11.53 -7.71 6.50
CA ASP A 102 10.62 -8.77 6.94
C ASP A 102 9.29 -8.70 6.16
N LEU A 103 9.08 -9.62 5.22
CA LEU A 103 7.83 -9.83 4.49
C LEU A 103 7.08 -11.07 5.00
N SER A 104 7.44 -11.62 6.17
CA SER A 104 6.75 -12.80 6.68
C SER A 104 5.25 -12.56 6.82
N ASP A 105 4.45 -13.54 6.43
CA ASP A 105 2.98 -13.48 6.42
C ASP A 105 2.36 -12.36 5.57
N ALA A 106 3.16 -11.62 4.77
CA ALA A 106 2.66 -10.58 3.89
C ALA A 106 1.89 -11.15 2.68
N VAL A 107 0.91 -10.40 2.18
CA VAL A 107 0.14 -10.75 0.98
C VAL A 107 0.63 -9.89 -0.18
N LEU A 108 1.26 -10.50 -1.18
CA LEU A 108 1.81 -9.84 -2.38
C LEU A 108 1.07 -10.29 -3.65
N LYS A 109 -0.24 -10.54 -3.52
CA LYS A 109 -1.05 -11.02 -4.64
C LYS A 109 -1.10 -9.98 -5.76
N GLU A 110 -0.88 -10.41 -6.99
CA GLU A 110 -0.93 -9.51 -8.16
C GLU A 110 0.07 -8.32 -8.05
N THR A 111 1.07 -8.39 -7.16
CA THR A 111 2.06 -7.32 -6.99
C THR A 111 3.07 -7.34 -8.12
N LEU A 112 3.42 -6.16 -8.65
CA LEU A 112 4.50 -6.00 -9.63
C LEU A 112 5.82 -5.73 -8.90
N LEU A 113 6.74 -6.69 -8.86
CA LEU A 113 8.03 -6.59 -8.16
C LEU A 113 9.18 -6.39 -9.16
N LEU A 114 9.19 -5.22 -9.79
CA LEU A 114 10.09 -4.89 -10.89
C LEU A 114 11.44 -4.40 -10.35
N ARG A 115 12.54 -5.08 -10.69
CA ARG A 115 13.90 -4.63 -10.32
C ARG A 115 14.11 -4.41 -8.81
N ALA A 116 13.31 -5.08 -7.97
CA ALA A 116 13.46 -5.05 -6.53
C ALA A 116 14.61 -5.96 -6.08
N ILE A 117 15.31 -5.55 -5.02
CA ILE A 117 16.46 -6.27 -4.44
C ILE A 117 16.00 -7.02 -3.19
N PHE A 118 16.22 -8.34 -3.13
CA PHE A 118 15.72 -9.23 -2.06
C PHE A 118 16.80 -9.84 -1.16
N ASN A 119 18.00 -9.27 -1.14
CA ASN A 119 19.11 -9.77 -0.33
C ASN A 119 18.68 -9.95 1.13
N ASP A 120 18.83 -11.17 1.66
CA ASP A 120 18.48 -11.51 3.06
C ASP A 120 17.03 -11.17 3.47
N VAL A 121 16.09 -11.09 2.53
CA VAL A 121 14.66 -10.90 2.84
C VAL A 121 14.11 -12.13 3.59
N ASN A 122 13.22 -11.90 4.57
CA ASN A 122 12.39 -12.94 5.17
C ASN A 122 11.05 -13.00 4.44
N ILE A 123 10.67 -14.18 3.94
CA ILE A 123 9.42 -14.39 3.19
C ILE A 123 8.62 -15.58 3.75
N ASP A 124 8.90 -16.02 4.98
CA ASP A 124 8.17 -17.16 5.57
C ASP A 124 6.67 -16.85 5.65
N GLY A 125 5.85 -17.71 5.03
CA GLY A 125 4.41 -17.50 4.95
C GLY A 125 3.96 -16.33 4.06
N ALA A 126 4.83 -15.70 3.27
CA ALA A 126 4.41 -14.69 2.30
C ALA A 126 3.63 -15.34 1.13
N ASP A 127 2.60 -14.65 0.62
CA ASP A 127 1.80 -15.11 -0.53
C ASP A 127 2.14 -14.29 -1.79
N PHE A 128 2.77 -14.93 -2.78
CA PHE A 128 3.15 -14.33 -4.07
C PHE A 128 2.21 -14.71 -5.21
N THR A 129 0.99 -15.18 -4.92
CA THR A 129 0.07 -15.65 -5.95
C THR A 129 -0.15 -14.58 -7.01
N ASP A 130 0.14 -14.91 -8.28
CA ASP A 130 0.05 -14.00 -9.43
C ASP A 130 0.97 -12.75 -9.35
N ALA A 131 1.95 -12.73 -8.44
CA ALA A 131 2.96 -11.69 -8.39
C ALA A 131 3.90 -11.77 -9.61
N ILE A 132 4.27 -10.61 -10.14
CA ILE A 132 5.17 -10.52 -11.29
C ILE A 132 6.60 -10.29 -10.79
N LEU A 133 7.40 -11.35 -10.90
CA LEU A 133 8.83 -11.40 -10.59
C LEU A 133 9.60 -11.89 -11.81
N ASP A 134 10.86 -11.50 -11.93
CA ASP A 134 11.75 -12.09 -12.93
C ASP A 134 12.28 -13.47 -12.48
N LYS A 135 12.82 -14.22 -13.44
CA LYS A 135 13.32 -15.58 -13.19
C LYS A 135 14.45 -15.65 -12.17
N ALA A 136 15.30 -14.62 -12.08
CA ALA A 136 16.40 -14.59 -11.13
C ALA A 136 15.88 -14.37 -9.71
N GLN A 137 14.93 -13.43 -9.54
CA GLN A 137 14.24 -13.17 -8.27
C GLN A 137 13.52 -14.44 -7.79
N ILE A 138 12.73 -15.11 -8.64
CA ILE A 138 12.05 -16.36 -8.27
C ILE A 138 13.06 -17.41 -7.80
N LYS A 139 14.15 -17.61 -8.56
CA LYS A 139 15.19 -18.58 -8.20
C LYS A 139 15.81 -18.26 -6.84
N GLU A 140 16.10 -16.99 -6.56
CA GLU A 140 16.64 -16.54 -5.27
C GLU A 140 15.66 -16.84 -4.13
N LEU A 141 14.41 -16.40 -4.27
CA LEU A 141 13.37 -16.56 -3.24
C LEU A 141 13.05 -18.04 -2.97
N CYS A 142 13.02 -18.89 -4.00
CA CYS A 142 12.75 -20.32 -3.86
C CYS A 142 13.77 -21.06 -2.96
N THR A 143 14.99 -20.54 -2.80
CA THR A 143 16.01 -21.15 -1.91
C THR A 143 15.67 -21.03 -0.43
N LYS A 144 14.81 -20.08 -0.07
CA LYS A 144 14.45 -19.74 1.31
C LYS A 144 12.94 -19.77 1.59
N ALA A 145 12.11 -19.97 0.56
CA ALA A 145 10.66 -20.02 0.67
C ALA A 145 10.20 -21.20 1.56
N SER A 146 9.44 -20.86 2.60
CA SER A 146 8.82 -21.77 3.56
C SER A 146 7.52 -21.15 4.10
N GLY A 147 6.75 -21.94 4.85
CA GLY A 147 5.56 -21.45 5.55
C GLY A 147 4.29 -21.44 4.70
N VAL A 148 3.19 -21.12 5.37
CA VAL A 148 1.83 -20.98 4.83
C VAL A 148 1.32 -19.62 5.29
N ASN A 149 0.79 -18.82 4.37
CA ASN A 149 0.20 -17.54 4.72
C ASN A 149 -1.01 -17.75 5.64
N SER A 150 -1.04 -17.07 6.77
CA SER A 150 -2.08 -17.20 7.79
C SER A 150 -3.43 -16.65 7.33
N LYS A 151 -3.42 -15.72 6.36
CA LYS A 151 -4.62 -15.03 5.86
C LYS A 151 -5.20 -15.70 4.64
N THR A 152 -4.36 -16.20 3.73
CA THR A 152 -4.80 -16.80 2.47
C THR A 152 -4.76 -18.33 2.46
N GLY A 153 -4.02 -18.96 3.39
CA GLY A 153 -3.83 -20.40 3.43
C GLY A 153 -2.91 -20.95 2.34
N VAL A 154 -2.29 -20.08 1.54
CA VAL A 154 -1.43 -20.45 0.43
C VAL A 154 -0.01 -20.75 0.94
N GLN A 155 0.59 -21.84 0.45
CA GLN A 155 2.01 -22.12 0.70
C GLN A 155 2.89 -21.14 -0.07
N THR A 156 3.87 -20.53 0.60
CA THR A 156 4.79 -19.56 -0.03
C THR A 156 5.50 -20.16 -1.24
N ARG A 157 5.95 -21.42 -1.14
CA ARG A 157 6.63 -22.13 -2.23
C ARG A 157 5.74 -22.30 -3.45
N ASP A 158 4.49 -22.72 -3.24
CA ASP A 158 3.51 -22.94 -4.31
C ASP A 158 3.18 -21.61 -5.02
N SER A 159 3.00 -20.54 -4.24
CA SER A 159 2.71 -19.20 -4.78
C SER A 159 3.82 -18.63 -5.67
N LEU A 160 5.07 -19.04 -5.44
CA LEU A 160 6.24 -18.64 -6.22
C LEU A 160 6.51 -19.54 -7.43
N GLY A 161 5.79 -20.66 -7.57
CA GLY A 161 6.08 -21.67 -8.59
C GLY A 161 7.43 -22.36 -8.41
N CYS A 162 7.89 -22.47 -7.15
CA CYS A 162 8.94 -23.40 -6.76
C CYS A 162 8.40 -24.85 -6.76
#